data_AF-A0A1V5UT31-F1
#
_entry.id   AF-A0A1V5UT31-F1
#
_cell.length_a   1.000
_cell.length_b   1.000
_cell.length_c   1.000
_cell.angle_alpha   90.00
_cell.angle_beta   90.00
_cell.angle_gamma   90.00
#
_symmetry.space_group_name_H-M   'P 1'
#
loop_
_entity.id
_entity.type
_entity.pdbx_description
1 polymer ?
#
loop_
_entity_poly.entity_id
_entity_poly.type
_entity_poly.pdbx_seq_one_letter_code
_entity_poly.pdbx_strand_id
1 'polypeptide(L)'
;MKKEVFVTEGLLRIKEQIAEAAKKSSETEGAGPLAGTEPVPPHELLSPETREALRKRHEEFMRFRRDVLFRIHELMSACSAAAEAARKQTEASSHLEARLKELLIRLEELGEPDTNAADYQIRLSEACRSLEKLRLEILPLRASLEKNPASAAESASRSNFFAELDSVSFGQIFRVGFYLSLPLLIGILLFGILLSAVIVVTFRIGL
;
A
#
# COMPACT_ATOMS: atom_id res chain seq x y z
N MET A 1 21.68 0.36 -0.28
CA MET A 1 21.28 1.29 0.80
C MET A 1 22.23 1.08 1.98
N LYS A 2 23.10 2.05 2.26
CA LYS A 2 24.06 1.97 3.39
C LYS A 2 23.29 2.28 4.67
N LYS A 3 23.30 1.37 5.64
CA LYS A 3 22.72 1.59 6.97
C LYS A 3 23.63 2.55 7.72
N GLU A 4 23.26 3.82 7.76
CA GLU A 4 23.89 4.79 8.66
C GLU A 4 23.50 4.42 10.08
N VAL A 5 24.42 3.77 10.78
CA VAL A 5 24.29 3.51 12.21
C VAL A 5 24.46 4.86 12.90
N PHE A 6 23.35 5.46 13.33
CA PHE A 6 23.36 6.67 14.16
C PHE A 6 23.94 6.33 15.53
N VAL A 7 25.27 6.35 15.62
CA VAL A 7 25.98 6.40 16.89
C VAL A 7 25.84 7.83 17.39
N THR A 8 25.05 8.03 18.43
CA THR A 8 24.81 9.34 19.04
C THR A 8 26.15 9.98 19.41
N GLU A 9 26.34 11.28 19.14
CA GLU A 9 27.59 12.02 19.41
C GLU A 9 28.09 11.84 20.86
N GLY A 10 27.17 11.65 21.82
CA GLY A 10 27.52 11.35 23.22
C GLY A 10 28.30 10.05 23.39
N LEU A 11 28.07 9.04 22.55
CA LEU A 11 28.76 7.74 22.60
C LEU A 11 30.20 7.84 22.09
N LEU A 12 30.47 8.75 21.14
CA LEU A 12 31.82 9.05 20.65
C LEU A 12 32.62 9.84 21.69
N ARG A 13 32.03 10.88 22.28
CA ARG A 13 32.65 11.67 23.36
C ARG A 13 33.07 10.81 24.55
N ILE A 14 32.22 9.86 24.95
CA ILE A 14 32.51 9.00 26.10
C ILE A 14 33.56 7.93 25.76
N LYS A 15 33.63 7.46 24.51
CA LYS A 15 34.72 6.58 24.05
C LYS A 15 36.07 7.29 24.14
N GLU A 16 36.13 8.56 23.76
CA GLU A 16 37.33 9.38 23.89
C GLU A 16 37.73 9.58 25.36
N GLN A 17 36.77 9.90 26.23
CA GLN A 17 37.04 10.05 27.68
C GLN A 17 37.54 8.75 28.33
N ILE A 18 37.01 7.58 27.95
CA ILE A 18 37.47 6.29 28.47
C ILE A 18 38.88 5.96 27.94
N ALA A 19 39.15 6.23 26.66
CA ALA A 19 40.47 6.04 26.07
C ALA A 19 41.53 6.97 26.71
N GLU A 20 41.15 8.20 27.02
CA GLU A 20 42.00 9.20 27.65
C GLU A 20 42.28 8.87 29.12
N ALA A 21 41.27 8.38 29.86
CA ALA A 21 41.44 7.89 31.23
C ALA A 21 42.34 6.64 31.30
N ALA A 22 42.20 5.70 30.36
CA ALA A 22 43.04 4.50 30.28
C ALA A 22 44.51 4.83 29.95
N LYS A 23 44.75 5.88 29.16
CA LYS A 23 46.09 6.36 28.84
C LYS A 23 46.75 7.02 30.06
N LYS A 24 45.98 7.80 30.82
CA LYS A 24 46.46 8.49 32.04
C LYS A 24 46.79 7.53 33.19
N SER A 25 46.09 6.39 33.30
CA SER A 25 46.44 5.35 34.28
C SER A 25 47.72 4.59 33.93
N SER A 26 48.06 4.47 32.64
CA SER A 26 49.26 3.74 32.19
C SER A 26 50.58 4.49 32.44
N GLU A 27 50.54 5.81 32.68
CA GLU A 27 51.73 6.62 32.97
C GLU A 27 52.13 6.62 34.45
N THR A 28 51.32 6.02 35.35
CA THR A 28 51.54 6.10 36.81
C THR A 28 52.04 4.78 37.44
N GLU A 29 52.12 3.68 36.70
CA GLU A 29 52.54 2.37 37.26
C GLU A 29 53.92 1.95 36.76
N GLY A 30 54.95 2.41 37.47
CA GLY A 30 56.28 1.82 37.45
C GLY A 30 56.76 1.54 38.87
N ALA A 31 56.50 0.33 39.40
CA ALA A 31 57.36 -0.42 40.34
C ALA A 31 56.66 -1.65 40.95
N GLY A 32 57.20 -2.85 40.71
CA GLY A 32 57.30 -3.94 41.71
C GLY A 32 56.21 -5.03 41.73
N PRO A 33 56.57 -6.33 41.69
CA PRO A 33 55.63 -7.45 41.64
C PRO A 33 55.36 -8.05 43.03
N LEU A 34 54.11 -8.40 43.37
CA LEU A 34 53.81 -9.30 44.49
C LEU A 34 52.52 -10.11 44.29
N ALA A 35 52.71 -11.41 44.48
CA ALA A 35 51.80 -12.53 44.70
C ALA A 35 50.30 -12.31 44.99
N GLY A 36 49.49 -13.20 44.40
CA GLY A 36 48.35 -13.82 45.09
C GLY A 36 47.07 -13.00 45.20
N THR A 37 46.59 -12.44 44.11
CA THR A 37 45.25 -11.82 44.08
C THR A 37 44.35 -12.66 43.18
N GLU A 38 43.25 -13.17 43.73
CA GLU A 38 42.12 -13.62 42.91
C GLU A 38 41.81 -12.52 41.88
N PRO A 39 41.39 -12.88 40.65
CA PRO A 39 41.10 -11.89 39.62
C PRO A 39 39.91 -11.04 40.07
N VAL A 40 40.23 -9.95 40.76
CA VAL A 40 39.32 -8.89 41.14
C VAL A 40 38.61 -8.50 39.85
N PRO A 41 37.27 -8.67 39.79
CA PRO A 41 36.56 -8.41 38.55
C PRO A 41 36.88 -6.98 38.09
N PRO A 42 37.10 -6.73 36.78
CA PRO A 42 37.70 -5.48 36.28
C PRO A 42 37.00 -4.18 36.74
N HIS A 43 35.76 -4.30 37.18
CA HIS A 43 34.92 -3.23 37.70
C HIS A 43 35.27 -2.79 39.14
N GLU A 44 35.96 -3.61 39.91
CA GLU A 44 36.38 -3.31 41.29
C GLU A 44 37.70 -2.53 41.37
N LEU A 45 38.43 -2.41 40.25
CA LEU A 45 39.62 -1.55 40.11
C LEU A 45 39.27 -0.11 39.69
N LEU A 46 38.01 0.14 39.34
CA LEU A 46 37.52 1.43 38.87
C LEU A 46 37.26 2.40 40.02
N SER A 47 37.38 3.71 39.78
CA SER A 47 37.01 4.74 40.76
C SER A 47 35.52 4.59 41.15
N PRO A 48 35.12 4.95 42.38
CA PRO A 48 33.72 4.84 42.81
C PRO A 48 32.75 5.55 41.86
N GLU A 49 33.14 6.72 41.35
CA GLU A 49 32.36 7.49 40.37
C GLU A 49 32.16 6.75 39.03
N THR A 50 33.20 6.07 38.54
CA THR A 50 33.12 5.29 37.29
C THR A 50 32.30 4.02 37.45
N ARG A 51 32.30 3.39 38.65
CA ARG A 51 31.40 2.27 38.96
C ARG A 51 29.95 2.69 38.99
N GLU A 52 29.62 3.82 39.60
CA GLU A 52 28.25 4.34 39.64
C GLU A 52 27.74 4.71 38.24
N ALA A 53 28.59 5.34 37.41
CA ALA A 53 28.26 5.64 36.02
C ALA A 53 28.00 4.37 35.20
N LEU A 54 28.83 3.33 35.39
CA LEU A 54 28.66 2.04 34.72
C LEU A 54 27.37 1.34 35.17
N ARG A 55 27.02 1.40 36.46
CA ARG A 55 25.77 0.86 37.00
C ARG A 55 24.55 1.54 36.39
N LYS A 56 24.52 2.88 36.37
CA LYS A 56 23.42 3.64 35.74
C LYS A 56 23.25 3.27 34.27
N ARG A 57 24.36 3.16 33.53
CA ARG A 57 24.35 2.78 32.11
C ARG A 57 23.89 1.34 31.90
N HIS A 58 24.26 0.42 32.79
CA HIS A 58 23.77 -0.95 32.76
C HIS A 58 22.26 -1.00 33.00
N GLU A 59 21.74 -0.22 33.95
CA GLU A 59 20.29 -0.10 34.19
C GLU A 59 19.55 0.47 32.98
N GLU A 60 20.08 1.52 32.34
CA GLU A 60 19.55 2.08 31.08
C GLU A 60 19.56 1.06 29.95
N PHE A 61 20.68 0.34 29.77
CA PHE A 61 20.77 -0.73 28.79
C PHE A 61 19.71 -1.81 29.02
N MET A 62 19.53 -2.24 30.27
CA MET A 62 18.53 -3.27 30.60
C MET A 62 17.10 -2.78 30.44
N ARG A 63 16.82 -1.47 30.62
CA ARG A 63 15.52 -0.87 30.30
C ARG A 63 15.30 -0.82 28.80
N PHE A 64 16.26 -0.29 28.04
CA PHE A 64 16.18 -0.18 26.59
C PHE A 64 16.05 -1.55 25.92
N ARG A 65 16.84 -2.54 26.35
CA ARG A 65 16.76 -3.91 25.85
C ARG A 65 15.37 -4.50 26.05
N ARG A 66 14.74 -4.27 27.22
CA ARG A 66 13.38 -4.74 27.49
C ARG A 66 12.35 -4.05 26.59
N ASP A 67 12.46 -2.74 26.40
CA ASP A 67 11.56 -1.99 25.50
C ASP A 67 11.67 -2.50 24.05
N VAL A 68 12.89 -2.67 23.55
CA VAL A 68 13.13 -3.19 22.21
C VAL A 68 12.62 -4.62 22.05
N LEU A 69 12.87 -5.50 23.04
CA LEU A 69 12.33 -6.87 23.01
C LEU A 69 10.80 -6.87 22.98
N PHE A 70 10.16 -6.03 23.78
CA PHE A 70 8.71 -5.89 23.79
C PHE A 70 8.18 -5.46 22.41
N ARG A 71 8.76 -4.41 21.81
CA ARG A 71 8.39 -3.94 20.47
C ARG A 71 8.59 -5.01 19.40
N ILE A 72 9.68 -5.78 19.47
CA ILE A 72 9.92 -6.88 18.54
C ILE A 72 8.82 -7.94 18.68
N HIS A 73 8.47 -8.33 19.89
CA HIS A 73 7.38 -9.30 20.10
C HIS A 73 6.03 -8.79 19.60
N GLU A 74 5.72 -7.52 19.84
CA GLU A 74 4.52 -6.87 19.33
C GLU A 74 4.48 -6.89 17.80
N LEU A 75 5.57 -6.49 17.14
CA LEU A 75 5.69 -6.53 15.68
C LEU A 75 5.62 -7.95 15.12
N MET A 76 6.22 -8.93 15.80
CA MET A 76 6.13 -10.34 15.40
C MET A 76 4.68 -10.84 15.48
N SER A 77 3.96 -10.49 16.54
CA SER A 77 2.55 -10.84 16.69
C SER A 77 1.69 -10.20 15.59
N ALA A 78 1.87 -8.90 15.34
CA ALA A 78 1.18 -8.18 14.27
C ALA A 78 1.47 -8.78 12.88
N CYS A 79 2.73 -9.12 12.62
CA CYS A 79 3.13 -9.77 11.37
C CYS A 79 2.49 -11.16 11.21
N SER A 80 2.44 -11.95 12.28
CA SER A 80 1.77 -13.26 12.27
C SER A 80 0.27 -13.14 11.98
N ALA A 81 -0.40 -12.20 12.64
CA ALA A 81 -1.83 -11.95 12.41
C ALA A 81 -2.10 -11.49 10.97
N ALA A 82 -1.27 -10.62 10.43
CA ALA A 82 -1.36 -10.17 9.04
C ALA A 82 -1.13 -11.33 8.06
N ALA A 83 -0.15 -12.20 8.32
CA ALA A 83 0.12 -13.38 7.49
C ALA A 83 -1.06 -14.37 7.49
N GLU A 84 -1.68 -14.61 8.65
CA GLU A 84 -2.88 -15.45 8.75
C GLU A 84 -4.07 -14.85 8.01
N ALA A 85 -4.29 -13.55 8.14
CA ALA A 85 -5.34 -12.86 7.39
C ALA A 85 -5.11 -12.97 5.87
N ALA A 86 -3.88 -12.79 5.40
CA ALA A 86 -3.52 -12.94 4.00
C ALA A 86 -3.72 -14.38 3.49
N ARG A 87 -3.42 -15.40 4.31
CA ARG A 87 -3.69 -16.81 3.97
C ARG A 87 -5.18 -17.08 3.80
N LYS A 88 -6.01 -16.66 4.77
CA LYS A 88 -7.48 -16.78 4.69
C LYS A 88 -8.03 -16.08 3.46
N GLN A 89 -7.51 -14.90 3.12
CA GLN A 89 -7.90 -14.16 1.94
C GLN A 89 -7.54 -14.90 0.64
N THR A 90 -6.36 -15.51 0.60
CA THR A 90 -5.91 -16.33 -0.54
C THR A 90 -6.80 -17.56 -0.71
N GLU A 91 -7.11 -18.25 0.38
CA GLU A 91 -8.02 -19.41 0.39
C GLU A 91 -9.44 -19.06 -0.07
N ALA A 92 -9.97 -17.92 0.39
CA ALA A 92 -11.28 -17.44 -0.05
C ALA A 92 -11.27 -17.11 -1.56
N SER A 93 -10.18 -16.51 -2.05
CA SER A 93 -10.02 -16.17 -3.46
C SER A 93 -9.87 -17.41 -4.35
N SER A 94 -9.13 -18.43 -3.90
CA SER A 94 -8.96 -19.68 -4.64
C SER A 94 -10.26 -20.49 -4.71
N HIS A 95 -11.04 -20.52 -3.63
CA HIS A 95 -12.36 -21.12 -3.65
C HIS A 95 -13.31 -20.40 -4.63
N LEU A 96 -13.27 -19.07 -4.67
CA LEU A 96 -14.07 -18.28 -5.62
C LEU A 96 -13.66 -18.54 -7.07
N GLU A 97 -12.35 -18.63 -7.35
CA GLU A 97 -11.82 -19.00 -8.66
C GLU A 97 -12.32 -20.40 -9.08
N ALA A 98 -12.24 -21.38 -8.19
CA ALA A 98 -12.72 -22.74 -8.46
C ALA A 98 -14.23 -22.76 -8.81
N ARG A 99 -15.04 -21.98 -8.09
CA ARG A 99 -16.48 -21.84 -8.38
C ARG A 99 -16.74 -21.19 -9.73
N LEU A 100 -15.99 -20.16 -10.09
CA LEU A 100 -16.13 -19.52 -11.41
C LEU A 100 -15.74 -20.48 -12.54
N LYS A 101 -14.68 -21.28 -12.35
CA LYS A 101 -14.30 -22.33 -13.32
C LYS A 101 -15.39 -23.40 -13.46
N GLU A 102 -15.98 -23.85 -12.36
CA GLU A 102 -17.11 -24.79 -12.37
C GLU A 102 -18.30 -24.23 -13.16
N LEU A 103 -18.65 -22.97 -12.95
CA LEU A 103 -19.74 -22.31 -13.69
C LEU A 103 -19.42 -22.15 -15.17
N LEU A 104 -18.17 -21.85 -15.52
CA LEU A 104 -17.73 -21.76 -16.91
C LEU A 104 -17.87 -23.10 -17.62
N ILE A 105 -17.41 -24.20 -17.00
CA ILE A 105 -17.55 -25.55 -17.56
C ILE A 105 -19.04 -25.87 -17.80
N ARG A 106 -19.90 -25.61 -16.82
CA ARG A 106 -21.36 -25.83 -16.97
C ARG A 106 -21.98 -24.99 -18.08
N LEU A 107 -21.48 -23.78 -18.30
CA LEU A 107 -21.92 -22.91 -19.40
C LEU A 107 -21.45 -23.43 -20.76
N GLU A 108 -20.22 -23.91 -20.84
CA GLU A 108 -19.64 -24.51 -22.05
C GLU A 108 -20.30 -25.85 -22.41
N GLU A 109 -20.69 -26.64 -21.41
CA GLU A 109 -21.50 -27.85 -21.57
C GLU A 109 -22.94 -27.55 -22.03
N LEU A 110 -23.42 -26.33 -21.79
CA LEU A 110 -24.74 -25.87 -22.23
C LEU A 110 -24.70 -25.57 -23.74
N GLY A 111 -24.74 -26.64 -24.53
CA GLY A 111 -24.76 -26.55 -25.99
C GLY A 111 -26.03 -25.87 -26.53
N GLU A 112 -25.93 -25.32 -27.73
CA GLU A 112 -27.08 -24.72 -28.42
C GLU A 112 -28.12 -25.81 -28.76
N PRO A 113 -29.40 -25.62 -28.41
CA PRO A 113 -30.44 -26.60 -28.73
C PRO A 113 -30.67 -26.69 -30.25
N ASP A 114 -30.75 -27.91 -30.77
CA ASP A 114 -30.98 -28.18 -32.21
C ASP A 114 -32.34 -27.63 -32.66
N THR A 115 -32.29 -26.70 -33.61
CA THR A 115 -33.45 -26.02 -34.20
C THR A 115 -34.38 -26.95 -34.96
N ASN A 116 -33.88 -28.11 -35.42
CA ASN A 116 -34.66 -29.06 -36.22
C ASN A 116 -35.35 -30.14 -35.38
N ALA A 117 -35.10 -30.17 -34.06
CA ALA A 117 -35.72 -31.14 -33.17
C ALA A 117 -37.21 -30.83 -32.95
N ALA A 118 -38.05 -31.87 -32.91
CA ALA A 118 -39.49 -31.73 -32.62
C ALA A 118 -39.76 -31.05 -31.26
N ASP A 119 -38.84 -31.21 -30.30
CA ASP A 119 -38.92 -30.65 -28.94
C ASP A 119 -38.14 -29.33 -28.77
N TYR A 120 -37.79 -28.63 -29.87
CA TYR A 120 -36.94 -27.44 -29.84
C TYR A 120 -37.41 -26.39 -28.84
N GLN A 121 -38.72 -26.07 -28.81
CA GLN A 121 -39.26 -25.06 -27.89
C GLN A 121 -39.05 -25.43 -26.41
N ILE A 122 -39.19 -26.72 -26.08
CA ILE A 122 -38.99 -27.22 -24.72
C ILE A 122 -37.51 -27.12 -24.35
N ARG A 123 -36.62 -27.64 -25.21
CA ARG A 123 -35.17 -27.61 -25.00
C ARG A 123 -34.61 -26.18 -24.91
N LEU A 124 -35.13 -25.27 -25.73
CA LEU A 124 -34.78 -23.85 -25.67
C LEU A 124 -35.20 -23.24 -24.33
N SER A 125 -36.42 -23.52 -23.87
CA SER A 125 -36.91 -23.00 -22.58
C SER A 125 -36.10 -23.52 -21.39
N GLU A 126 -35.65 -24.78 -21.44
CA GLU A 126 -34.77 -25.40 -20.44
C GLU A 126 -33.37 -24.80 -20.46
N ALA A 127 -32.80 -24.57 -21.64
CA ALA A 127 -31.52 -23.88 -21.80
C ALA A 127 -31.57 -22.45 -21.24
N CYS A 128 -32.63 -21.68 -21.55
CA CYS A 128 -32.82 -20.33 -21.00
C CYS A 128 -32.96 -20.33 -19.47
N ARG A 129 -33.69 -21.29 -18.90
CA ARG A 129 -33.79 -21.44 -17.43
C ARG A 129 -32.43 -21.77 -16.80
N SER A 130 -31.66 -22.63 -17.45
CA SER A 130 -30.32 -23.01 -16.99
C SER A 130 -29.35 -21.82 -17.03
N LEU A 131 -29.42 -21.00 -18.09
CA LEU A 131 -28.67 -19.75 -18.18
C LEU A 131 -29.04 -18.75 -17.08
N GLU A 132 -30.34 -18.58 -16.80
CA GLU A 132 -30.77 -17.66 -15.73
C GLU A 132 -30.30 -18.17 -14.36
N LYS A 133 -30.32 -19.49 -14.14
CA LYS A 133 -29.75 -20.09 -12.92
C LYS A 133 -28.24 -19.79 -12.79
N LEU A 134 -27.47 -19.99 -13.87
CA LEU A 134 -26.04 -19.65 -13.88
C LEU A 134 -25.81 -18.16 -13.60
N ARG A 135 -26.61 -17.28 -14.20
CA ARG A 135 -26.56 -15.83 -13.95
C ARG A 135 -26.78 -15.50 -12.47
N LEU A 136 -27.78 -16.12 -11.84
CA LEU A 136 -28.06 -15.95 -10.42
C LEU A 136 -26.94 -16.47 -9.51
N GLU A 137 -26.23 -17.54 -9.92
CA GLU A 137 -25.06 -18.05 -9.20
C GLU A 137 -23.83 -17.13 -9.34
N ILE A 138 -23.68 -16.41 -10.46
CA ILE A 138 -22.58 -15.46 -10.69
C ILE A 138 -22.71 -14.19 -9.84
N LEU A 139 -23.93 -13.68 -9.65
CA LEU A 139 -24.22 -12.45 -8.88
C LEU A 139 -23.58 -12.39 -7.47
N PRO A 140 -23.76 -13.39 -6.58
CA PRO A 140 -23.13 -13.39 -5.26
C PRO A 140 -21.61 -13.56 -5.31
N LEU A 141 -21.08 -14.28 -6.33
CA LEU A 141 -19.64 -14.41 -6.53
C LEU A 141 -19.02 -13.07 -6.93
N ARG A 142 -19.68 -12.32 -7.81
CA ARG A 142 -19.27 -10.95 -8.17
C ARG A 142 -19.28 -10.02 -6.95
N ALA A 143 -20.36 -10.04 -6.16
CA ALA A 143 -20.44 -9.24 -4.94
C ALA A 143 -19.35 -9.63 -3.92
N SER A 144 -18.92 -10.90 -3.89
CA SER A 144 -17.83 -11.37 -3.04
C SER A 144 -16.46 -10.91 -3.57
N LEU A 145 -16.28 -10.82 -4.88
CA LEU A 145 -15.06 -10.29 -5.51
C LEU A 145 -14.88 -8.79 -5.26
N GLU A 146 -15.96 -8.01 -5.38
CA GLU A 146 -15.95 -6.55 -5.15
C GLU A 146 -15.63 -6.19 -3.69
N LYS A 147 -15.98 -7.06 -2.73
CA LYS A 147 -15.66 -6.89 -1.31
C LYS A 147 -14.23 -7.26 -0.96
N ASN A 148 -13.48 -7.92 -1.85
CA ASN A 148 -12.11 -8.30 -1.57
C ASN A 148 -11.18 -7.07 -1.61
N PRO A 149 -10.37 -6.83 -0.56
CA PRO A 149 -9.53 -5.64 -0.44
C PRO A 149 -8.48 -5.52 -1.57
N ALA A 150 -8.09 -6.64 -2.18
CA ALA A 150 -7.22 -6.65 -3.36
C ALA A 150 -7.87 -6.01 -4.60
N SER A 151 -9.18 -6.20 -4.79
CA SER A 151 -9.95 -5.57 -5.88
C SER A 151 -10.34 -4.12 -5.54
N ALA A 152 -10.46 -3.81 -4.25
CA ALA A 152 -10.63 -2.45 -3.76
C ALA A 152 -9.39 -1.57 -4.00
N ALA A 153 -8.17 -2.10 -3.94
CA ALA A 153 -6.95 -1.34 -4.26
C ALA A 153 -6.89 -0.91 -5.75
N GLU A 154 -7.32 -1.78 -6.65
CA GLU A 154 -7.43 -1.47 -8.09
C GLU A 154 -8.56 -0.48 -8.38
N SER A 155 -9.72 -0.66 -7.72
CA SER A 155 -10.86 0.26 -7.83
C SER A 155 -10.60 1.62 -7.16
N ALA A 156 -9.81 1.65 -6.09
CA ALA A 156 -9.38 2.87 -5.40
C ALA A 156 -8.58 3.80 -6.32
N SER A 157 -7.75 3.23 -7.20
CA SER A 157 -6.99 4.00 -8.19
C SER A 157 -7.89 4.74 -9.19
N ARG A 158 -9.04 4.15 -9.57
CA ARG A 158 -10.05 4.81 -10.41
C ARG A 158 -10.92 5.79 -9.62
N SER A 159 -11.26 5.48 -8.37
CA SER A 159 -12.06 6.39 -7.53
C SER A 159 -11.29 7.62 -7.09
N ASN A 160 -9.96 7.60 -7.03
CA ASN A 160 -9.16 8.78 -6.69
C ASN A 160 -9.34 9.91 -7.72
N PHE A 161 -9.50 9.59 -9.01
CA PHE A 161 -9.83 10.60 -10.03
C PHE A 161 -11.20 11.24 -9.82
N PHE A 162 -12.21 10.47 -9.38
CA PHE A 162 -13.55 11.00 -9.10
C PHE A 162 -13.64 11.68 -7.73
N ALA A 163 -12.91 11.21 -6.73
CA ALA A 163 -12.80 11.83 -5.42
C ALA A 163 -12.04 13.18 -5.48
N GLU A 164 -11.04 13.30 -6.36
CA GLU A 164 -10.42 14.58 -6.67
C GLU A 164 -11.41 15.53 -7.37
N LEU A 165 -12.29 15.03 -8.24
CA LEU A 165 -13.36 15.83 -8.86
C LEU A 165 -14.45 16.26 -7.87
N ASP A 166 -14.75 15.45 -6.85
CA ASP A 166 -15.70 15.78 -5.78
C ASP A 166 -15.14 16.84 -4.83
N SER A 167 -13.81 17.01 -4.80
CA SER A 167 -13.14 18.10 -4.08
C SER A 167 -13.13 19.43 -4.85
N VAL A 168 -13.48 19.42 -6.14
CA VAL A 168 -13.56 20.63 -6.97
C VAL A 168 -14.96 21.21 -6.88
N SER A 169 -15.07 22.44 -6.38
CA SER A 169 -16.35 23.13 -6.24
C SER A 169 -17.07 23.20 -7.60
N PHE A 170 -18.37 22.93 -7.62
CA PHE A 170 -19.22 22.97 -8.83
C PHE A 170 -19.06 24.28 -9.63
N GLY A 171 -18.76 25.40 -8.96
CA GLY A 171 -18.47 26.68 -9.61
C GLY A 171 -17.12 26.75 -10.37
N GLN A 172 -16.13 25.96 -9.98
CA GLN A 172 -14.85 25.85 -10.70
C GLN A 172 -15.01 25.02 -11.99
N ILE A 173 -15.78 23.94 -11.94
CA ILE A 173 -16.09 23.13 -13.14
C ILE A 173 -16.88 23.95 -14.15
N PHE A 174 -17.85 24.76 -13.68
CA PHE A 174 -18.61 25.64 -14.56
C PHE A 174 -17.74 26.76 -15.15
N ARG A 175 -16.81 27.35 -14.38
CA ARG A 175 -15.86 28.33 -14.90
C ARG A 175 -14.94 27.72 -15.96
N VAL A 176 -14.34 26.56 -15.69
CA VAL A 176 -13.44 25.90 -16.64
C VAL A 176 -14.19 25.47 -17.90
N GLY A 177 -15.39 24.91 -17.76
CA GLY A 177 -16.27 24.58 -18.88
C GLY A 177 -16.67 25.82 -19.70
N PHE A 178 -16.93 26.95 -19.05
CA PHE A 178 -17.24 28.21 -19.74
C PHE A 178 -16.02 28.80 -20.46
N TYR A 179 -14.82 28.77 -19.86
CA TYR A 179 -13.59 29.22 -20.51
C TYR A 179 -13.22 28.39 -21.75
N LEU A 180 -13.55 27.10 -21.76
CA LEU A 180 -13.31 26.22 -22.91
C LEU A 180 -14.41 26.34 -23.98
N SER A 181 -15.68 26.41 -23.57
CA SER A 181 -16.82 26.43 -24.51
C SER A 181 -17.10 27.80 -25.13
N LEU A 182 -16.82 28.89 -24.41
CA LEU A 182 -17.04 30.25 -24.92
C LEU A 182 -16.22 30.59 -26.19
N PRO A 183 -14.90 30.35 -26.27
CA PRO A 183 -14.14 30.64 -27.50
C PRO A 183 -14.59 29.75 -28.67
N LEU A 184 -15.01 28.50 -28.40
CA LEU A 184 -15.56 27.61 -29.42
C LEU A 184 -16.89 28.16 -29.98
N LEU A 185 -17.78 28.62 -29.10
CA LEU A 185 -19.08 29.16 -29.49
C LEU A 185 -18.95 30.47 -30.26
N ILE A 186 -18.02 31.35 -29.85
CA ILE A 186 -17.67 32.56 -30.59
C ILE A 186 -17.07 32.21 -31.96
N GLY A 187 -16.20 31.20 -32.03
CA GLY A 187 -15.62 30.73 -33.28
C GLY A 187 -16.66 30.23 -34.28
N ILE A 188 -17.62 29.42 -33.81
CA ILE A 188 -18.73 28.93 -34.63
C ILE A 188 -19.61 30.09 -35.10
N LEU A 189 -19.91 31.05 -34.23
CA LEU A 189 -20.69 32.24 -34.58
C LEU A 189 -19.99 33.08 -35.66
N LEU A 190 -18.71 33.39 -35.48
CA LEU A 190 -17.92 34.17 -36.44
C LEU A 190 -17.80 33.43 -37.78
N PHE A 191 -17.58 32.11 -37.75
CA PHE A 191 -17.54 31.30 -38.95
C PHE A 191 -18.89 31.32 -39.70
N GLY A 192 -20.00 31.22 -38.97
CA GLY A 192 -21.34 31.35 -39.56
C GLY A 192 -21.60 32.72 -40.18
N ILE A 193 -21.18 33.80 -39.53
CA ILE A 193 -21.28 35.17 -40.08
C ILE A 193 -20.43 35.30 -41.35
N LEU A 194 -19.20 34.77 -41.34
CA LEU A 194 -18.31 34.82 -42.50
C LEU A 194 -18.88 34.02 -43.67
N LEU A 195 -19.41 32.82 -43.41
CA LEU A 195 -20.06 31.99 -44.43
C LEU A 195 -21.28 32.71 -45.01
N SER A 196 -22.11 33.33 -44.18
CA SER A 196 -23.25 34.13 -44.61
C SER A 196 -22.83 35.33 -45.47
N ALA A 197 -21.78 36.05 -45.05
CA ALA A 197 -21.24 37.16 -45.82
C ALA A 197 -20.70 36.71 -47.18
N VAL A 198 -19.98 35.58 -47.24
CA VAL A 198 -19.49 34.99 -48.50
C VAL A 198 -20.66 34.61 -49.40
N ILE A 199 -21.71 33.96 -48.87
CA ILE A 199 -22.91 33.63 -49.65
C ILE A 199 -23.55 34.89 -50.22
N VAL A 200 -23.78 35.92 -49.39
CA VAL A 200 -24.39 37.19 -49.84
C VAL A 200 -23.53 37.88 -50.89
N VAL A 201 -22.21 37.92 -50.71
CA VAL A 201 -21.28 38.50 -51.68
C VAL A 201 -21.28 37.72 -52.99
N THR A 202 -21.32 36.39 -52.93
CA THR A 202 -21.35 35.52 -54.12
C THR A 202 -22.65 35.73 -54.90
N PHE A 203 -23.79 35.81 -54.22
CA PHE A 203 -25.08 36.12 -54.84
C PHE A 203 -25.18 37.57 -55.37
N ARG A 204 -24.47 38.52 -54.75
CA ARG A 204 -24.50 39.94 -55.14
C ARG A 204 -23.52 40.30 -56.26
N ILE A 205 -22.38 39.62 -56.35
CA ILE A 205 -21.36 39.84 -57.40
C ILE A 205 -21.75 39.15 -58.72
N GLY A 206 -22.75 38.27 -58.70
CA GLY A 206 -23.34 37.71 -59.91
C GLY A 206 -22.44 36.66 -60.55
N LEU A 207 -22.63 35.42 -60.12
CA LEU A 207 -22.64 34.30 -61.06
C LEU A 207 -24.10 33.95 -61.34
#